data_AF-A0A968TWW3-F1
#
_entry.id   AF-A0A968TWW3-F1
#
_cell.length_a   1.000
_cell.length_b   1.000
_cell.length_c   1.000
_cell.angle_alpha   90.00
_cell.angle_beta   90.00
_cell.angle_gamma   90.00
#
_symmetry.space_group_name_H-M   'P 1'
#
loop_
_entity.id
_entity.type
_entity.pdbx_description
1 polymer ?
#
loop_
_entity_poly.entity_id
_entity_poly.type
_entity_poly.pdbx_seq_one_letter_code
_entity_poly.pdbx_strand_id
1 'polypeptide(L)'
;MIFNDYMNCIEADPTTEKEIPLINAASQVGCDYFVMDAGWYAEPAEKWWDKVGVWQPNQQRFPNGINEVFEMIRAKGMIPGLWLEIERVGAKSALKDKPDSWFFMQHCQRLQINSSYFLDFRNPEVIDYVNSVIDRLLTNYHLGYLKLDHNSSTFMGNDFAASSPGQGLLEHQRAYLQWIESVQSRYPDLVLENCASGGCRMDYAMLSRKQLQSSSDQTDYRKYPSIIVGTMAAVLPEQLAVWSYPLKSGDTKEASFNMVNSMLGRIHLSGQLADLSPECVAQVHQGITIYKTEIAPILHASIPFFPLGMSAIHDEYSPICLGITSEYADYYAVGDYKANLQ
;
A
#
# COMPACT_ATOMS: atom_id res chain seq x y z
N MET A 1 11.17 6.79 -0.47
CA MET A 1 11.22 5.48 0.18
C MET A 1 10.15 5.45 1.26
N ILE A 2 9.36 4.39 1.29
CA ILE A 2 8.22 4.25 2.20
C ILE A 2 8.54 3.15 3.20
N PHE A 3 8.31 3.39 4.49
CA PHE A 3 8.16 2.34 5.47
C PHE A 3 6.68 2.06 5.72
N ASN A 4 6.31 0.79 5.87
CA ASN A 4 4.97 0.37 6.26
C ASN A 4 5.07 -0.74 7.32
N ASP A 5 4.16 -0.71 8.29
CA ASP A 5 4.18 -1.54 9.50
C ASP A 5 3.40 -2.87 9.37
N TYR A 6 2.88 -3.21 8.18
CA TYR A 6 1.98 -4.34 8.00
C TYR A 6 2.69 -5.70 7.91
N MET A 7 3.10 -6.09 6.70
CA MET A 7 3.56 -7.44 6.37
C MET A 7 4.95 -7.72 6.94
N ASN A 8 5.12 -8.89 7.56
CA ASN A 8 6.35 -9.28 8.25
C ASN A 8 6.76 -8.34 9.41
N CYS A 9 5.83 -7.50 9.88
CA CYS A 9 6.06 -6.50 10.92
C CYS A 9 5.06 -6.67 12.08
N ILE A 10 4.06 -5.81 12.23
CA ILE A 10 3.09 -5.87 13.35
C ILE A 10 1.66 -6.29 12.95
N GLU A 11 1.42 -6.61 11.67
CA GLU A 11 0.20 -7.28 11.18
C GLU A 11 -1.13 -6.64 11.65
N ALA A 12 -1.35 -5.37 11.31
CA ALA A 12 -2.57 -4.62 11.63
C ALA A 12 -2.89 -4.51 13.13
N ASP A 13 -1.84 -4.50 13.97
CA ASP A 13 -1.96 -4.25 15.40
C ASP A 13 -1.18 -3.00 15.87
N PRO A 14 -1.38 -1.82 15.25
CA PRO A 14 -0.68 -0.61 15.63
C PRO A 14 -1.13 -0.10 17.00
N THR A 15 -0.16 0.31 17.82
CA THR A 15 -0.35 1.04 19.08
C THR A 15 0.78 2.05 19.22
N THR A 16 0.59 3.12 20.00
CA THR A 16 1.67 4.09 20.23
C THR A 16 2.97 3.40 20.65
N GLU A 17 2.89 2.42 21.56
CA GLU A 17 4.05 1.67 22.06
C GLU A 17 4.78 0.89 20.94
N LYS A 18 4.04 0.29 20.02
CA LYS A 18 4.61 -0.51 18.91
C LYS A 18 5.14 0.36 17.77
N GLU A 19 4.50 1.50 17.50
CA GLU A 19 4.94 2.40 16.43
C GLU A 19 6.27 3.10 16.74
N ILE A 20 6.47 3.54 17.99
CA ILE A 20 7.68 4.28 18.41
C ILE A 20 9.01 3.62 17.98
N PRO A 21 9.27 2.33 18.29
CA PRO A 21 10.51 1.68 17.87
C PRO A 21 10.61 1.55 16.34
N LEU A 22 9.50 1.31 15.64
CA LEU A 22 9.47 1.22 14.18
C LEU A 22 9.79 2.57 13.53
N ILE A 23 9.21 3.66 14.03
CA ILE A 23 9.48 5.03 13.55
C ILE A 23 10.96 5.38 13.73
N ASN A 24 11.55 5.02 14.87
CA ASN A 24 12.97 5.23 15.11
C ASN A 24 13.83 4.44 14.12
N ALA A 25 13.53 3.16 13.89
CA ALA A 25 14.28 2.32 12.96
C ALA A 25 14.13 2.81 11.51
N ALA A 26 12.92 3.14 11.07
CA ALA A 26 12.63 3.68 9.75
C ALA A 26 13.39 5.00 9.50
N SER A 27 13.42 5.90 10.49
CA SER A 27 14.19 7.14 10.41
C SER A 27 15.69 6.89 10.33
N GLN A 28 16.23 5.94 11.11
CA GLN A 28 17.65 5.59 11.10
C GLN A 28 18.12 5.02 9.76
N VAL A 29 17.31 4.22 9.09
CA VAL A 29 17.62 3.73 7.74
C VAL A 29 17.30 4.76 6.65
N GLY A 30 16.72 5.91 7.02
CA GLY A 30 16.50 7.04 6.14
C GLY A 30 15.21 6.98 5.34
N CYS A 31 14.12 6.38 5.83
CA CYS A 31 12.81 6.44 5.17
C CYS A 31 12.33 7.90 5.01
N ASP A 32 11.57 8.17 3.94
CA ASP A 32 11.00 9.49 3.69
C ASP A 32 9.52 9.55 4.14
N TYR A 33 8.83 8.40 4.09
CA TYR A 33 7.46 8.21 4.53
C TYR A 33 7.37 7.10 5.58
N PHE A 34 6.47 7.25 6.54
CA PHE A 34 6.08 6.21 7.47
C PHE A 34 4.56 6.02 7.40
N VAL A 35 4.12 4.83 7.01
CA VAL A 35 2.71 4.50 6.79
C VAL A 35 2.28 3.51 7.86
N MET A 36 1.37 3.96 8.72
CA MET A 36 0.68 3.07 9.65
C MET A 36 -0.45 2.36 8.89
N ASP A 37 -0.41 1.04 8.85
CA ASP A 37 -1.33 0.24 8.07
C ASP A 37 -2.61 -0.10 8.89
N ALA A 38 -3.32 -1.17 8.55
CA ALA A 38 -4.65 -1.45 9.06
C ALA A 38 -4.74 -1.59 10.60
N GLY A 39 -5.97 -1.55 11.12
CA GLY A 39 -6.25 -1.85 12.54
C GLY A 39 -6.28 -0.66 13.49
N TRP A 40 -5.72 0.50 13.13
CA TRP A 40 -5.65 1.72 13.95
C TRP A 40 -7.01 2.23 14.50
N TYR A 41 -8.11 1.86 13.86
CA TYR A 41 -9.49 2.24 14.25
C TYR A 41 -10.22 1.19 15.10
N ALA A 42 -9.72 -0.04 15.18
CA ALA A 42 -10.35 -1.13 15.91
C ALA A 42 -9.84 -1.22 17.35
N GLU A 43 -10.61 -1.83 18.25
CA GLU A 43 -10.09 -2.11 19.60
C GLU A 43 -8.94 -3.15 19.53
N PRO A 44 -8.00 -3.13 20.50
CA PRO A 44 -6.99 -4.17 20.62
C PRO A 44 -7.61 -5.57 20.65
N ALA A 45 -6.95 -6.53 19.98
CA ALA A 45 -7.40 -7.92 19.85
C ALA A 45 -8.77 -8.17 19.16
N GLU A 46 -9.51 -7.13 18.77
CA GLU A 46 -10.67 -7.30 17.91
C GLU A 46 -10.25 -7.64 16.48
N LYS A 47 -11.12 -8.38 15.78
CA LYS A 47 -10.98 -8.58 14.34
C LYS A 47 -11.23 -7.25 13.61
N TRP A 48 -10.14 -6.51 13.39
CA TRP A 48 -10.15 -5.19 12.79
C TRP A 48 -10.93 -5.12 11.48
N TRP A 49 -10.88 -6.20 10.69
CA TRP A 49 -11.55 -6.33 9.39
C TRP A 49 -13.05 -6.04 9.47
N ASP A 50 -13.68 -6.41 10.58
CA ASP A 50 -15.13 -6.25 10.77
C ASP A 50 -15.51 -4.81 11.18
N LYS A 51 -14.55 -3.95 11.54
CA LYS A 51 -14.76 -2.58 12.09
C LYS A 51 -14.49 -1.46 11.08
N VAL A 52 -14.01 -1.79 9.88
CA VAL A 52 -13.72 -0.86 8.79
C VAL A 52 -14.91 0.07 8.50
N GLY A 53 -14.63 1.36 8.27
CA GLY A 53 -15.59 2.32 7.72
C GLY A 53 -15.70 3.64 8.47
N VAL A 54 -15.64 3.65 9.81
CA VAL A 54 -15.80 4.90 10.60
C VAL A 54 -14.53 5.77 10.58
N TRP A 55 -13.36 5.13 10.43
CA TRP A 55 -12.06 5.80 10.29
C TRP A 55 -11.75 6.79 11.43
N GLN A 56 -12.05 6.41 12.66
CA GLN A 56 -11.70 7.15 13.87
C GLN A 56 -10.65 6.34 14.64
N PRO A 57 -9.62 6.99 15.20
CA PRO A 57 -8.59 6.29 15.94
C PRO A 57 -9.17 5.65 17.20
N ASN A 58 -8.69 4.45 17.53
CA ASN A 58 -9.10 3.81 18.76
C ASN A 58 -8.31 4.36 19.95
N GLN A 59 -9.01 4.85 20.98
CA GLN A 59 -8.39 5.44 22.17
C GLN A 59 -7.54 4.45 22.98
N GLN A 60 -7.86 3.15 22.96
CA GLN A 60 -7.06 2.15 23.68
C GLN A 60 -5.71 1.89 22.99
N ARG A 61 -5.66 2.02 21.65
CA ARG A 61 -4.41 1.92 20.87
C ARG A 61 -3.55 3.18 21.00
N PHE A 62 -4.21 4.34 21.10
CA PHE A 62 -3.58 5.65 21.14
C PHE A 62 -4.12 6.47 22.34
N PRO A 63 -3.66 6.18 23.57
CA PRO A 63 -4.21 6.78 24.79
C PRO A 63 -4.01 8.30 24.91
N ASN A 64 -3.01 8.87 24.23
CA ASN A 64 -2.84 10.33 24.13
C ASN A 64 -3.31 10.89 22.77
N GLY A 65 -4.06 10.08 22.01
CA GLY A 65 -4.48 10.38 20.64
C GLY A 65 -3.44 9.97 19.59
N ILE A 66 -3.93 9.58 18.41
CA ILE A 66 -3.10 9.12 17.28
C ILE A 66 -2.10 10.18 16.79
N ASN A 67 -2.37 11.46 17.06
CA ASN A 67 -1.47 12.56 16.72
C ASN A 67 -0.11 12.49 17.42
N GLU A 68 -0.01 11.84 18.59
CA GLU A 68 1.30 11.61 19.23
C GLU A 68 2.24 10.86 18.28
N VAL A 69 1.72 9.83 17.60
CA VAL A 69 2.48 9.02 16.63
C VAL A 69 2.85 9.86 15.41
N PHE A 70 1.90 10.59 14.84
CA PHE A 70 2.15 11.41 13.65
C PHE A 70 3.12 12.57 13.91
N GLU A 71 3.07 13.21 15.08
CA GLU A 71 4.06 14.22 15.46
C GLU A 71 5.45 13.60 15.63
N MET A 72 5.55 12.39 16.17
CA MET A 72 6.84 11.70 16.26
C MET A 72 7.42 11.38 14.88
N ILE A 73 6.59 10.93 13.93
CA ILE A 73 7.01 10.69 12.54
C ILE A 73 7.58 11.98 11.93
N ARG A 74 6.87 13.10 12.07
CA ARG A 74 7.32 14.42 11.60
C ARG A 74 8.60 14.89 12.29
N ALA A 75 8.70 14.74 13.61
CA ALA A 75 9.89 15.10 14.40
C ALA A 75 11.13 14.29 13.98
N LYS A 76 10.93 13.12 13.35
CA LYS A 76 11.98 12.28 12.77
C LYS A 76 12.26 12.57 11.29
N GLY A 77 11.67 13.63 10.75
CA GLY A 77 11.87 14.11 9.38
C GLY A 77 11.13 13.31 8.31
N MET A 78 10.17 12.47 8.69
CA MET A 78 9.38 11.65 7.77
C MET A 78 7.97 12.22 7.58
N ILE A 79 7.35 11.87 6.46
CA ILE A 79 5.95 12.22 6.17
C ILE A 79 5.04 11.10 6.69
N PRO A 80 4.06 11.40 7.56
CA PRO A 80 3.12 10.41 8.04
C PRO A 80 2.08 10.05 6.98
N GLY A 81 1.80 8.75 6.89
CA GLY A 81 0.75 8.19 6.04
C GLY A 81 -0.11 7.18 6.78
N LEU A 82 -1.26 6.86 6.18
CA LEU A 82 -2.23 5.95 6.79
C LEU A 82 -2.92 5.07 5.74
N TRP A 83 -3.18 3.83 6.10
CA TRP A 83 -3.98 2.90 5.30
C TRP A 83 -5.48 3.11 5.51
N LEU A 84 -6.23 3.00 4.41
CA LEU A 84 -7.70 3.04 4.36
C LEU A 84 -8.21 2.05 3.31
N GLU A 85 -9.40 1.50 3.56
CA GLU A 85 -10.21 0.80 2.56
C GLU A 85 -11.55 1.52 2.43
N ILE A 86 -11.49 2.76 1.95
CA ILE A 86 -12.54 3.79 2.07
C ILE A 86 -13.91 3.37 1.50
N GLU A 87 -13.91 2.43 0.56
CA GLU A 87 -15.12 1.91 -0.10
C GLU A 87 -15.85 0.85 0.74
N ARG A 88 -15.20 0.23 1.73
CA ARG A 88 -15.75 -0.90 2.49
C ARG A 88 -16.34 -0.46 3.84
N VAL A 89 -17.34 -1.19 4.29
CA VAL A 89 -17.92 -1.12 5.63
C VAL A 89 -17.99 -2.52 6.22
N GLY A 90 -17.30 -2.76 7.34
CA GLY A 90 -17.33 -4.06 8.01
C GLY A 90 -18.66 -4.34 8.73
N ALA A 91 -19.00 -5.61 8.93
CA ALA A 91 -20.27 -6.02 9.57
C ALA A 91 -20.49 -5.53 11.01
N LYS A 92 -19.43 -5.09 11.70
CA LYS A 92 -19.49 -4.51 13.06
C LYS A 92 -19.23 -3.00 13.07
N SER A 93 -19.13 -2.37 11.90
CA SER A 93 -18.98 -0.93 11.76
C SER A 93 -20.30 -0.22 12.06
N ALA A 94 -20.25 0.91 12.77
CA ALA A 94 -21.44 1.73 13.01
C ALA A 94 -22.03 2.30 11.71
N LEU A 95 -21.23 2.42 10.65
CA LEU A 95 -21.72 2.80 9.33
C LEU A 95 -22.73 1.81 8.76
N LYS A 96 -22.74 0.55 9.19
CA LYS A 96 -23.71 -0.44 8.71
C LYS A 96 -25.16 -0.03 8.97
N ASP A 97 -25.43 0.90 9.89
CA ASP A 97 -26.79 1.34 10.21
C ASP A 97 -27.25 2.54 9.35
N LYS A 98 -26.43 2.97 8.39
CA LYS A 98 -26.80 3.98 7.38
C LYS A 98 -27.91 3.47 6.43
N PRO A 99 -28.63 4.36 5.73
CA PRO A 99 -29.68 3.97 4.79
C PRO A 99 -29.19 3.03 3.68
N ASP A 100 -30.08 2.19 3.14
CA ASP A 100 -29.74 1.25 2.05
C ASP A 100 -29.12 1.93 0.83
N SER A 101 -29.52 3.17 0.54
CA SER A 101 -28.99 3.98 -0.56
C SER A 101 -27.50 4.29 -0.44
N TRP A 102 -26.89 4.09 0.73
CA TRP A 102 -25.45 4.23 0.91
C TRP A 102 -24.68 3.02 0.37
N PHE A 103 -25.33 1.91 0.09
CA PHE A 103 -24.68 0.63 -0.15
C PHE A 103 -24.95 0.09 -1.55
N PHE A 104 -24.10 -0.83 -1.96
CA PHE A 104 -24.40 -1.71 -3.08
C PHE A 104 -25.59 -2.59 -2.72
N MET A 105 -26.54 -2.71 -3.64
CA MET A 105 -27.72 -3.55 -3.49
C MET A 105 -27.77 -4.60 -4.60
N GLN A 106 -28.36 -5.75 -4.25
CA GLN A 106 -28.85 -6.75 -5.18
C GLN A 106 -30.20 -7.26 -4.69
N HIS A 107 -31.20 -7.27 -5.57
CA HIS A 107 -32.51 -7.87 -5.29
C HIS A 107 -33.15 -7.32 -4.00
N CYS A 108 -33.07 -5.99 -3.81
CA CYS A 108 -33.57 -5.28 -2.64
C CYS A 108 -32.89 -5.68 -1.31
N GLN A 109 -31.70 -6.27 -1.36
CA GLN A 109 -30.87 -6.59 -0.21
C GLN A 109 -29.49 -5.95 -0.39
N ARG A 110 -28.83 -5.61 0.72
CA ARG A 110 -27.45 -5.10 0.66
C ARG A 110 -26.52 -6.21 0.19
N LEU A 111 -25.66 -5.89 -0.77
CA LEU A 111 -24.61 -6.78 -1.20
C LEU A 111 -23.61 -6.97 -0.06
N GLN A 112 -23.47 -8.20 0.40
CA GLN A 112 -22.52 -8.56 1.44
C GLN A 112 -21.49 -9.56 0.90
N ILE A 113 -20.20 -9.22 0.99
CA ILE A 113 -19.08 -10.09 0.61
C ILE A 113 -18.14 -10.17 1.80
N ASN A 114 -17.78 -11.39 2.23
CA ASN A 114 -16.85 -11.62 3.35
C ASN A 114 -17.18 -10.79 4.60
N SER A 115 -18.46 -10.78 5.01
CA SER A 115 -18.96 -10.01 6.16
C SER A 115 -18.74 -8.50 6.04
N SER A 116 -18.74 -7.96 4.83
CA SER A 116 -18.60 -6.53 4.57
C SER A 116 -19.61 -6.04 3.54
N TYR A 117 -19.99 -4.78 3.66
CA TYR A 117 -20.80 -4.02 2.71
C TYR A 117 -19.91 -3.02 1.96
N PHE A 118 -20.40 -2.50 0.83
CA PHE A 118 -19.66 -1.56 -0.01
C PHE A 118 -20.46 -0.28 -0.19
N LEU A 119 -19.79 0.86 -0.01
CA LEU A 119 -20.38 2.17 -0.17
C LEU A 119 -20.61 2.47 -1.65
N ASP A 120 -21.74 3.08 -1.97
CA ASP A 120 -22.08 3.54 -3.31
C ASP A 120 -21.68 5.01 -3.50
N PHE A 121 -20.54 5.24 -4.16
CA PHE A 121 -20.01 6.57 -4.47
C PHE A 121 -20.91 7.39 -5.42
N ARG A 122 -21.96 6.81 -6.01
CA ARG A 122 -22.99 7.57 -6.73
C ARG A 122 -23.88 8.38 -5.78
N ASN A 123 -23.87 8.05 -4.49
CA ASN A 123 -24.65 8.75 -3.48
C ASN A 123 -23.90 9.98 -2.94
N PRO A 124 -24.47 11.20 -3.05
CA PRO A 124 -23.85 12.42 -2.52
C PRO A 124 -23.54 12.37 -1.02
N GLU A 125 -24.38 11.74 -0.20
CA GLU A 125 -24.13 11.63 1.25
C GLU A 125 -22.92 10.75 1.56
N VAL A 126 -22.67 9.74 0.72
CA VAL A 126 -21.45 8.91 0.80
C VAL A 126 -20.24 9.78 0.47
N ILE A 127 -20.30 10.57 -0.61
CA ILE A 127 -19.24 11.49 -1.00
C ILE A 127 -18.93 12.51 0.11
N ASP A 128 -19.96 13.13 0.69
CA ASP A 128 -19.81 14.06 1.82
C ASP A 128 -19.15 13.38 3.03
N TYR A 129 -19.56 12.16 3.35
CA TYR A 129 -18.97 11.40 4.43
C TYR A 129 -17.49 11.08 4.18
N VAL A 130 -17.14 10.51 3.02
CA VAL A 130 -15.74 10.15 2.73
C VAL A 130 -14.87 11.40 2.61
N ASN A 131 -15.40 12.52 2.09
CA ASN A 131 -14.70 13.80 2.12
C ASN A 131 -14.43 14.24 3.56
N SER A 132 -15.41 14.16 4.47
CA SER A 132 -15.19 14.52 5.87
C SER A 132 -14.11 13.67 6.56
N VAL A 133 -13.96 12.41 6.14
CA VAL A 133 -12.89 11.52 6.60
C VAL A 133 -11.56 12.00 6.07
N ILE A 134 -11.42 12.16 4.75
CA ILE A 134 -10.18 12.62 4.12
C ILE A 134 -9.76 13.98 4.69
N ASP A 135 -10.69 14.92 4.81
CA ASP A 135 -10.41 16.26 5.30
C ASP A 135 -9.86 16.21 6.71
N ARG A 136 -10.51 15.45 7.62
CA ARG A 136 -10.00 15.23 8.99
C ARG A 136 -8.57 14.67 8.97
N LEU A 137 -8.31 13.65 8.16
CA LEU A 137 -7.00 13.00 8.10
C LEU A 137 -5.91 13.96 7.59
N LEU A 138 -6.21 14.79 6.61
CA LEU A 138 -5.23 15.69 6.01
C LEU A 138 -5.08 17.01 6.79
N THR A 139 -6.16 17.57 7.33
CA THR A 139 -6.12 18.86 8.03
C THR A 139 -5.80 18.73 9.51
N ASN A 140 -6.33 17.71 10.20
CA ASN A 140 -6.15 17.59 11.65
C ASN A 140 -4.95 16.73 12.02
N TYR A 141 -4.60 15.77 11.18
CA TYR A 141 -3.48 14.85 11.42
C TYR A 141 -2.27 15.14 10.52
N HIS A 142 -2.40 16.04 9.54
CA HIS A 142 -1.34 16.47 8.64
C HIS A 142 -0.65 15.31 7.93
N LEU A 143 -1.44 14.35 7.44
CA LEU A 143 -0.93 13.25 6.63
C LEU A 143 -0.57 13.76 5.23
N GLY A 144 0.54 13.24 4.68
CA GLY A 144 0.97 13.52 3.31
C GLY A 144 0.86 12.31 2.38
N TYR A 145 0.37 11.18 2.89
CA TYR A 145 0.28 9.93 2.16
C TYR A 145 -0.95 9.12 2.59
N LEU A 146 -1.70 8.56 1.64
CA LEU A 146 -2.77 7.61 1.91
C LEU A 146 -2.61 6.36 1.03
N LYS A 147 -2.63 5.19 1.65
CA LYS A 147 -2.73 3.90 0.97
C LYS A 147 -4.20 3.51 0.88
N LEU A 148 -4.76 3.56 -0.32
CA LEU A 148 -6.17 3.29 -0.58
C LEU A 148 -6.33 1.89 -1.15
N ASP A 149 -6.77 0.98 -0.28
CA ASP A 149 -6.92 -0.44 -0.55
C ASP A 149 -8.34 -0.81 -1.01
N HIS A 150 -8.47 -2.02 -1.55
CA HIS A 150 -9.74 -2.62 -1.98
C HIS A 150 -9.62 -4.15 -2.03
N ASN A 151 -10.02 -4.83 -0.97
CA ASN A 151 -9.72 -6.24 -0.75
C ASN A 151 -10.90 -7.17 -1.05
N SER A 152 -11.78 -6.79 -1.97
CA SER A 152 -12.96 -7.60 -2.30
C SER A 152 -13.38 -7.41 -3.74
N SER A 153 -13.95 -8.45 -4.33
CA SER A 153 -14.40 -8.42 -5.72
C SER A 153 -15.89 -8.10 -5.81
N THR A 154 -16.23 -6.86 -6.15
CA THR A 154 -17.62 -6.39 -6.28
C THR A 154 -18.25 -6.70 -7.64
N PHE A 155 -17.76 -7.73 -8.37
CA PHE A 155 -18.19 -8.09 -9.73
C PHE A 155 -19.69 -8.43 -9.85
N MET A 156 -20.34 -8.73 -8.73
CA MET A 156 -21.80 -8.90 -8.65
C MET A 156 -22.57 -7.62 -9.03
N GLY A 157 -21.92 -6.46 -8.93
CA GLY A 157 -22.46 -5.16 -9.32
C GLY A 157 -23.47 -4.59 -8.33
N ASN A 158 -24.17 -3.54 -8.75
CA ASN A 158 -25.11 -2.80 -7.91
C ASN A 158 -26.38 -2.49 -8.71
N ASP A 159 -27.52 -3.07 -8.34
CA ASP A 159 -28.82 -2.84 -9.01
C ASP A 159 -29.63 -1.70 -8.39
N PHE A 160 -29.12 -1.04 -7.35
CA PHE A 160 -29.77 0.12 -6.75
C PHE A 160 -29.85 1.28 -7.74
N ALA A 161 -31.07 1.75 -8.01
CA ALA A 161 -31.34 2.89 -8.90
C ALA A 161 -30.59 2.81 -10.26
N ALA A 162 -30.39 1.59 -10.78
CA ALA A 162 -29.72 1.31 -12.04
C ALA A 162 -30.55 0.36 -12.90
N SER A 163 -30.38 0.39 -14.23
CA SER A 163 -31.10 -0.52 -15.13
C SER A 163 -30.52 -1.93 -15.12
N SER A 164 -29.30 -2.12 -14.60
CA SER A 164 -28.67 -3.41 -14.40
C SER A 164 -27.54 -3.33 -13.36
N PRO A 165 -27.15 -4.45 -12.71
CA PRO A 165 -25.99 -4.47 -11.81
C PRO A 165 -24.70 -3.95 -12.44
N GLY A 166 -24.48 -4.25 -13.73
CA GLY A 166 -23.30 -3.81 -14.47
C GLY A 166 -23.28 -2.30 -14.74
N GLN A 167 -24.45 -1.70 -15.03
CA GLN A 167 -24.56 -0.24 -15.14
C GLN A 167 -24.22 0.44 -13.81
N GLY A 168 -24.81 -0.02 -12.70
CA GLY A 168 -24.55 0.58 -11.40
C GLY A 168 -23.09 0.45 -10.96
N LEU A 169 -22.45 -0.68 -11.26
CA LEU A 169 -21.01 -0.85 -11.03
C LEU A 169 -20.18 0.14 -11.85
N LEU A 170 -20.46 0.29 -13.15
CA LEU A 170 -19.73 1.22 -14.02
C LEU A 170 -19.88 2.68 -13.57
N GLU A 171 -21.09 3.09 -13.22
CA GLU A 171 -21.38 4.44 -12.70
C GLU A 171 -20.67 4.68 -11.37
N HIS A 172 -20.67 3.69 -10.46
CA HIS A 172 -19.91 3.76 -9.22
C HIS A 172 -18.42 3.95 -9.48
N GLN A 173 -17.81 3.15 -10.37
CA GLN A 173 -16.39 3.27 -10.67
C GLN A 173 -16.06 4.66 -11.23
N ARG A 174 -16.92 5.21 -12.10
CA ARG A 174 -16.77 6.60 -12.59
C ARG A 174 -16.86 7.62 -11.47
N ALA A 175 -17.81 7.47 -10.55
CA ALA A 175 -17.96 8.36 -9.40
C ALA A 175 -16.75 8.26 -8.45
N TYR A 176 -16.21 7.06 -8.21
CA TYR A 176 -15.00 6.86 -7.42
C TYR A 176 -13.78 7.53 -8.05
N LEU A 177 -13.59 7.39 -9.37
CA LEU A 177 -12.51 8.05 -10.10
C LEU A 177 -12.63 9.58 -10.04
N GLN A 178 -13.84 10.14 -10.20
CA GLN A 178 -14.11 11.57 -10.04
C GLN A 178 -13.82 12.04 -8.61
N TRP A 179 -14.16 11.21 -7.61
CA TRP A 179 -13.85 11.52 -6.23
C TRP A 179 -12.35 11.57 -5.97
N ILE A 180 -11.56 10.63 -6.51
CA ILE A 180 -10.08 10.66 -6.42
C ILE A 180 -9.53 11.97 -7.01
N GLU A 181 -9.98 12.35 -8.21
CA GLU A 181 -9.58 13.61 -8.86
C GLU A 181 -9.93 14.82 -7.98
N SER A 182 -11.10 14.82 -7.36
CA SER A 182 -11.53 15.88 -6.45
C SER A 182 -10.64 15.97 -5.19
N VAL A 183 -10.21 14.83 -4.63
CA VAL A 183 -9.30 14.79 -3.48
C VAL A 183 -7.94 15.37 -3.87
N GLN A 184 -7.36 14.95 -5.00
CA GLN A 184 -6.08 15.48 -5.47
C GLN A 184 -6.14 16.97 -5.81
N SER A 185 -7.25 17.45 -6.38
CA SER A 185 -7.41 18.88 -6.63
C SER A 185 -7.43 19.72 -5.34
N ARG A 186 -7.95 19.17 -4.24
CA ARG A 186 -7.97 19.85 -2.93
C ARG A 186 -6.66 19.73 -2.17
N TYR A 187 -5.93 18.63 -2.41
CA TYR A 187 -4.68 18.29 -1.73
C TYR A 187 -3.62 17.87 -2.76
N PRO A 188 -3.04 18.81 -3.51
CA PRO A 188 -2.15 18.50 -4.64
C PRO A 188 -0.83 17.83 -4.23
N ASP A 189 -0.38 18.04 -3.00
CA ASP A 189 0.84 17.44 -2.46
C ASP A 189 0.61 16.05 -1.83
N LEU A 190 -0.64 15.58 -1.80
CA LEU A 190 -0.98 14.27 -1.25
C LEU A 190 -0.52 13.16 -2.18
N VAL A 191 0.24 12.22 -1.64
CA VAL A 191 0.56 10.95 -2.33
C VAL A 191 -0.57 9.95 -2.11
N LEU A 192 -1.20 9.50 -3.19
CA LEU A 192 -2.16 8.40 -3.18
C LEU A 192 -1.51 7.13 -3.70
N GLU A 193 -1.45 6.09 -2.87
CA GLU A 193 -1.11 4.73 -3.29
C GLU A 193 -2.37 3.92 -3.62
N ASN A 194 -2.36 3.28 -4.78
CA ASN A 194 -3.34 2.29 -5.18
C ASN A 194 -2.98 0.92 -4.60
N CYS A 195 -3.93 0.29 -3.92
CA CYS A 195 -3.79 -1.06 -3.43
C CYS A 195 -5.12 -1.81 -3.60
N ALA A 196 -5.01 -3.11 -3.83
CA ALA A 196 -6.11 -4.07 -3.78
C ALA A 196 -5.49 -5.45 -3.55
N SER A 197 -5.24 -5.80 -2.29
CA SER A 197 -4.41 -6.96 -1.92
C SER A 197 -3.11 -7.01 -2.75
N GLY A 198 -2.38 -5.88 -2.77
CA GLY A 198 -1.36 -5.57 -3.77
C GLY A 198 -1.96 -5.06 -5.09
N GLY A 199 -1.74 -5.79 -6.18
CA GLY A 199 -2.03 -5.35 -7.55
C GLY A 199 -3.37 -5.78 -8.15
N CYS A 200 -4.36 -6.25 -7.38
CA CYS A 200 -5.59 -6.85 -7.95
C CYS A 200 -6.55 -5.84 -8.61
N ARG A 201 -6.30 -4.53 -8.44
CA ARG A 201 -7.02 -3.42 -9.09
C ARG A 201 -6.02 -2.45 -9.74
N MET A 202 -5.00 -3.02 -10.39
CA MET A 202 -3.97 -2.31 -11.14
C MET A 202 -4.43 -2.12 -12.59
N ASP A 203 -5.28 -1.14 -12.83
CA ASP A 203 -5.76 -0.76 -14.16
C ASP A 203 -5.35 0.68 -14.51
N TYR A 204 -5.38 1.03 -15.79
CA TYR A 204 -4.93 2.34 -16.25
C TYR A 204 -5.84 3.51 -15.81
N ALA A 205 -7.09 3.26 -15.40
CA ALA A 205 -7.93 4.32 -14.86
C ALA A 205 -7.45 4.70 -13.44
N MET A 206 -7.02 3.73 -12.63
CA MET A 206 -6.38 3.98 -11.34
C MET A 206 -4.97 4.55 -11.50
N LEU A 207 -4.14 3.94 -12.36
CA LEU A 207 -2.75 4.36 -12.54
C LEU A 207 -2.63 5.80 -13.08
N SER A 208 -3.57 6.27 -13.90
CA SER A 208 -3.59 7.66 -14.36
C SER A 208 -3.98 8.69 -13.29
N ARG A 209 -4.41 8.24 -12.10
CA ARG A 209 -4.93 9.08 -11.00
C ARG A 209 -4.24 8.86 -9.67
N LYS A 210 -3.33 7.91 -9.53
CA LYS A 210 -2.65 7.63 -8.25
C LYS A 210 -1.15 7.58 -8.46
N GLN A 211 -0.41 8.27 -7.60
CA GLN A 211 1.04 8.45 -7.73
C GLN A 211 1.82 7.14 -7.53
N LEU A 212 1.25 6.19 -6.78
CA LEU A 212 1.89 4.91 -6.52
C LEU A 212 0.93 3.73 -6.72
N GLN A 213 1.50 2.58 -7.05
CA GLN A 213 0.82 1.28 -7.14
C GLN A 213 1.56 0.27 -6.25
N SER A 214 0.87 -0.29 -5.26
CA SER A 214 1.37 -1.42 -4.48
C SER A 214 1.49 -2.65 -5.39
N SER A 215 2.66 -3.27 -5.47
CA SER A 215 2.92 -4.37 -6.42
C SER A 215 2.20 -5.67 -6.04
N SER A 216 2.50 -6.24 -4.88
CA SER A 216 1.98 -7.54 -4.43
C SER A 216 2.23 -7.77 -2.94
N ASP A 217 1.26 -8.41 -2.28
CA ASP A 217 1.34 -8.87 -0.89
C ASP A 217 2.18 -10.15 -0.71
N GLN A 218 2.81 -10.67 -1.78
CA GLN A 218 3.71 -11.81 -1.66
C GLN A 218 4.93 -11.47 -0.79
N THR A 219 5.07 -12.12 0.36
CA THR A 219 6.16 -11.87 1.32
C THR A 219 7.41 -12.72 1.08
N ASP A 220 7.31 -13.79 0.29
CA ASP A 220 8.48 -14.59 -0.08
C ASP A 220 9.32 -13.85 -1.11
N TYR A 221 10.44 -13.28 -0.65
CA TYR A 221 11.38 -12.51 -1.46
C TYR A 221 11.93 -13.29 -2.67
N ARG A 222 11.88 -14.63 -2.65
CA ARG A 222 12.35 -15.48 -3.77
C ARG A 222 11.35 -15.51 -4.92
N LYS A 223 10.06 -15.34 -4.64
CA LYS A 223 9.00 -15.30 -5.67
C LYS A 223 8.81 -13.91 -6.24
N TYR A 224 9.32 -12.90 -5.55
CA TYR A 224 9.06 -11.52 -5.85
C TYR A 224 9.59 -11.06 -7.21
N PRO A 225 10.77 -11.49 -7.72
CA PRO A 225 11.28 -10.85 -8.93
C PRO A 225 10.51 -11.28 -10.19
N SER A 226 9.96 -12.50 -10.25
CA SER A 226 9.02 -12.88 -11.32
C SER A 226 7.80 -11.95 -11.32
N ILE A 227 7.29 -11.60 -10.13
CA ILE A 227 6.16 -10.67 -9.98
C ILE A 227 6.56 -9.29 -10.48
N ILE A 228 7.69 -8.74 -10.02
CA ILE A 228 8.10 -7.36 -10.36
C ILE A 228 8.39 -7.25 -11.87
N VAL A 229 9.05 -8.24 -12.47
CA VAL A 229 9.25 -8.30 -13.93
C VAL A 229 7.92 -8.20 -14.67
N GLY A 230 6.92 -8.99 -14.27
CA GLY A 230 5.59 -8.93 -14.88
C GLY A 230 4.88 -7.59 -14.62
N THR A 231 4.91 -7.09 -13.39
CA THR A 231 4.23 -5.86 -12.99
C THR A 231 4.83 -4.63 -13.66
N MET A 232 6.15 -4.58 -13.82
CA MET A 232 6.86 -3.46 -14.44
C MET A 232 6.67 -3.41 -15.96
N ALA A 233 6.02 -4.41 -16.57
CA ALA A 233 5.52 -4.33 -17.93
C ALA A 233 4.29 -3.41 -18.07
N ALA A 234 3.58 -3.14 -16.96
CA ALA A 234 2.32 -2.36 -16.93
C ALA A 234 2.42 -1.08 -16.10
N VAL A 235 3.45 -0.93 -15.25
CA VAL A 235 3.61 0.20 -14.32
C VAL A 235 4.99 0.81 -14.49
N LEU A 236 5.05 2.14 -14.52
CA LEU A 236 6.29 2.89 -14.61
C LEU A 236 7.18 2.66 -13.36
N PRO A 237 8.51 2.62 -13.49
CA PRO A 237 9.42 2.44 -12.36
C PRO A 237 9.21 3.45 -11.23
N GLU A 238 8.93 4.72 -11.56
CA GLU A 238 8.67 5.77 -10.57
C GLU A 238 7.36 5.63 -9.80
N GLN A 239 6.40 4.85 -10.33
CA GLN A 239 5.07 4.64 -9.78
C GLN A 239 4.95 3.31 -9.04
N LEU A 240 5.78 2.31 -9.38
CA LEU A 240 5.67 0.99 -8.79
C LEU A 240 6.26 0.94 -7.38
N ALA A 241 5.41 0.80 -6.35
CA ALA A 241 5.84 0.56 -4.99
C ALA A 241 6.13 -0.94 -4.79
N VAL A 242 7.40 -1.27 -4.56
CA VAL A 242 7.90 -2.64 -4.52
C VAL A 242 8.29 -3.00 -3.09
N TRP A 243 7.62 -4.01 -2.53
CA TRP A 243 7.87 -4.39 -1.15
C TRP A 243 9.24 -5.03 -0.93
N SER A 244 9.82 -4.76 0.24
CA SER A 244 11.07 -5.34 0.71
C SER A 244 10.90 -5.78 2.16
N TYR A 245 11.22 -7.05 2.45
CA TYR A 245 11.01 -7.68 3.75
C TYR A 245 12.30 -8.32 4.29
N PRO A 246 13.32 -7.53 4.67
CA PRO A 246 14.46 -8.09 5.39
C PRO A 246 14.00 -8.94 6.58
N LEU A 247 14.47 -10.19 6.65
CA LEU A 247 14.00 -11.17 7.63
C LEU A 247 14.79 -11.07 8.93
N LYS A 248 14.09 -11.10 10.08
CA LYS A 248 14.72 -11.12 11.42
C LYS A 248 15.75 -12.24 11.59
N SER A 249 15.43 -13.44 11.10
CA SER A 249 16.31 -14.60 11.14
C SER A 249 17.17 -14.76 9.90
N GLY A 250 17.17 -13.77 8.99
CA GLY A 250 17.85 -13.86 7.71
C GLY A 250 19.32 -13.51 7.78
N ASP A 251 20.07 -13.95 6.77
CA ASP A 251 21.48 -13.60 6.61
C ASP A 251 21.71 -12.36 5.72
N THR A 252 22.97 -11.96 5.57
CA THR A 252 23.35 -10.81 4.75
C THR A 252 22.95 -10.96 3.28
N LYS A 253 23.01 -12.17 2.70
CA LYS A 253 22.61 -12.39 1.30
C LYS A 253 21.11 -12.20 1.15
N GLU A 254 20.31 -12.69 2.09
CA GLU A 254 18.87 -12.53 2.07
C GLU A 254 18.44 -11.06 2.26
N ALA A 255 19.16 -10.32 3.11
CA ALA A 255 18.96 -8.87 3.25
C ALA A 255 19.29 -8.13 1.94
N SER A 256 20.42 -8.43 1.29
CA SER A 256 20.77 -7.86 -0.01
C SER A 256 19.75 -8.21 -1.09
N PHE A 257 19.27 -9.46 -1.13
CA PHE A 257 18.27 -9.92 -2.09
C PHE A 257 16.99 -9.09 -1.98
N ASN A 258 16.47 -8.91 -0.76
CA ASN A 258 15.28 -8.09 -0.51
C ASN A 258 15.45 -6.64 -1.01
N MET A 259 16.65 -6.06 -0.86
CA MET A 259 16.93 -4.72 -1.35
C MET A 259 17.01 -4.68 -2.88
N VAL A 260 17.72 -5.64 -3.50
CA VAL A 260 17.86 -5.73 -4.97
C VAL A 260 16.51 -5.89 -5.66
N ASN A 261 15.60 -6.65 -5.07
CA ASN A 261 14.25 -6.81 -5.61
C ASN A 261 13.48 -5.49 -5.72
N SER A 262 13.69 -4.58 -4.77
CA SER A 262 12.84 -3.39 -4.63
C SER A 262 13.43 -2.14 -5.25
N MET A 263 14.76 -2.06 -5.40
CA MET A 263 15.45 -0.82 -5.73
C MET A 263 15.19 -0.26 -7.13
N LEU A 264 14.73 -1.07 -8.09
CA LEU A 264 14.38 -0.58 -9.44
C LEU A 264 12.98 0.04 -9.52
N GLY A 265 12.18 -0.04 -8.44
CA GLY A 265 10.96 0.73 -8.26
C GLY A 265 11.06 1.63 -7.03
N ARG A 266 9.91 2.05 -6.48
CA ARG A 266 9.85 2.75 -5.20
C ARG A 266 9.90 1.73 -4.06
N ILE A 267 10.99 1.73 -3.30
CA ILE A 267 11.13 0.82 -2.15
C ILE A 267 10.02 1.06 -1.13
N HIS A 268 9.24 0.00 -0.88
CA HIS A 268 8.23 -0.11 0.18
C HIS A 268 8.78 -1.07 1.25
N LEU A 269 9.58 -0.53 2.16
CA LEU A 269 10.25 -1.28 3.20
C LEU A 269 9.27 -1.67 4.31
N SER A 270 9.36 -2.91 4.78
CA SER A 270 8.62 -3.40 5.94
C SER A 270 9.49 -4.38 6.72
N GLY A 271 8.94 -4.90 7.81
CA GLY A 271 9.62 -5.84 8.69
C GLY A 271 10.02 -5.23 10.04
N GLN A 272 10.49 -6.08 10.94
CA GLN A 272 11.02 -5.65 12.23
C GLN A 272 12.48 -5.19 12.09
N LEU A 273 12.69 -4.02 11.48
CA LEU A 273 14.04 -3.48 11.21
C LEU A 273 14.93 -3.38 12.45
N ALA A 274 14.34 -3.07 13.61
CA ALA A 274 15.03 -2.97 14.89
C ALA A 274 15.60 -4.32 15.38
N ASP A 275 15.07 -5.43 14.87
CA ASP A 275 15.40 -6.78 15.30
C ASP A 275 16.35 -7.51 14.32
N LEU A 276 16.76 -6.86 13.23
CA LEU A 276 17.73 -7.41 12.29
C LEU A 276 19.12 -7.50 12.95
N SER A 277 19.94 -8.46 12.51
CA SER A 277 21.35 -8.48 12.91
C SER A 277 22.08 -7.21 12.42
N PRO A 278 23.13 -6.75 13.11
CA PRO A 278 23.90 -5.58 12.68
C PRO A 278 24.42 -5.68 11.23
N GLU A 279 24.78 -6.89 10.80
CA GLU A 279 25.26 -7.16 9.44
C GLU A 279 24.12 -7.03 8.42
N CYS A 280 22.92 -7.50 8.74
CA CYS A 280 21.73 -7.33 7.90
C CYS A 280 21.29 -5.87 7.82
N VAL A 281 21.34 -5.12 8.93
CA VAL A 281 21.10 -3.67 8.93
C VAL A 281 22.08 -2.95 8.01
N ALA A 282 23.37 -3.36 8.02
CA ALA A 282 24.37 -2.78 7.12
C ALA A 282 24.04 -3.03 5.64
N GLN A 283 23.53 -4.21 5.28
CA GLN A 283 23.07 -4.50 3.92
C GLN A 283 21.87 -3.65 3.51
N VAL A 284 20.88 -3.49 4.39
CA VAL A 284 19.72 -2.62 4.16
C VAL A 284 20.18 -1.17 3.95
N HIS A 285 21.03 -0.65 4.84
CA HIS A 285 21.56 0.71 4.73
C HIS A 285 22.35 0.93 3.44
N GLN A 286 23.18 -0.04 3.02
CA GLN A 286 23.91 0.03 1.76
C GLN A 286 22.96 0.04 0.56
N GLY A 287 21.97 -0.85 0.53
CA GLY A 287 20.96 -0.89 -0.53
C GLY A 287 20.16 0.41 -0.64
N ILE A 288 19.79 1.00 0.50
CA ILE A 288 19.11 2.30 0.56
C ILE A 288 20.03 3.41 0.06
N THR A 289 21.31 3.41 0.44
CA THR A 289 22.27 4.41 -0.01
C THR A 289 22.38 4.39 -1.53
N ILE A 290 22.59 3.21 -2.12
CA ILE A 290 22.62 3.03 -3.59
C ILE A 290 21.31 3.51 -4.22
N TYR A 291 20.18 3.09 -3.66
CA TYR A 291 18.88 3.52 -4.15
C TYR A 291 18.74 5.04 -4.17
N LYS A 292 19.08 5.72 -3.07
CA LYS A 292 18.91 7.17 -2.97
C LYS A 292 19.88 7.96 -3.86
N THR A 293 21.13 7.53 -3.99
CA THR A 293 22.14 8.29 -4.74
C THR A 293 22.11 7.99 -6.23
N GLU A 294 21.84 6.75 -6.62
CA GLU A 294 22.00 6.28 -8.00
C GLU A 294 20.66 6.07 -8.72
N ILE A 295 19.71 5.38 -8.08
CA ILE A 295 18.53 4.84 -8.79
C ILE A 295 17.31 5.78 -8.70
N ALA A 296 16.93 6.18 -7.49
CA ALA A 296 15.76 7.03 -7.24
C ALA A 296 15.75 8.34 -8.04
N PRO A 297 16.88 9.03 -8.27
CA PRO A 297 16.92 10.24 -9.08
C PRO A 297 16.51 10.01 -10.55
N ILE A 298 16.78 8.84 -11.12
CA ILE A 298 16.53 8.57 -12.53
C ILE A 298 15.20 7.87 -12.82
N LEU A 299 14.52 7.31 -11.79
CA LEU A 299 13.30 6.49 -11.98
C LEU A 299 12.22 7.15 -12.84
N HIS A 300 12.09 8.48 -12.77
CA HIS A 300 11.08 9.24 -13.51
C HIS A 300 11.29 9.29 -15.02
N ALA A 301 12.53 9.08 -15.47
CA ALA A 301 12.90 9.03 -16.88
C ALA A 301 13.21 7.59 -17.34
N SER A 302 13.06 6.62 -16.44
CA SER A 302 13.46 5.24 -16.70
C SER A 302 12.37 4.44 -17.39
N ILE A 303 12.77 3.63 -18.38
CA ILE A 303 11.92 2.65 -19.06
C ILE A 303 12.40 1.25 -18.69
N PRO A 304 11.50 0.33 -18.29
CA PRO A 304 11.88 -1.03 -17.98
C PRO A 304 12.17 -1.84 -19.25
N PHE A 305 13.11 -2.76 -19.14
CA PHE A 305 13.40 -3.76 -20.17
C PHE A 305 13.72 -5.11 -19.53
N PHE A 306 13.62 -6.18 -20.32
CA PHE A 306 13.61 -7.56 -19.82
C PHE A 306 14.68 -8.39 -20.53
N PRO A 307 15.96 -8.31 -20.09
CA PRO A 307 17.09 -8.93 -20.80
C PRO A 307 16.94 -10.44 -21.01
N LEU A 308 16.28 -11.13 -20.07
CA LEU A 308 16.04 -12.57 -20.11
C LEU A 308 14.58 -12.91 -20.48
N GLY A 309 13.79 -11.92 -20.90
CA GLY A 309 12.36 -12.06 -21.13
C GLY A 309 11.52 -12.06 -19.85
N MET A 310 10.25 -12.45 -20.00
CA MET A 310 9.31 -12.56 -18.87
C MET A 310 9.49 -13.91 -18.18
N SER A 311 9.39 -13.92 -16.85
CA SER A 311 9.50 -15.15 -16.05
C SER A 311 8.15 -15.63 -15.55
N ALA A 312 7.97 -16.95 -15.49
CA ALA A 312 6.83 -17.55 -14.81
C ALA A 312 7.08 -17.56 -13.29
N ILE A 313 6.04 -17.24 -12.51
CA ILE A 313 6.14 -17.22 -11.04
C ILE A 313 6.50 -18.59 -10.42
N HIS A 314 6.24 -19.69 -11.15
CA HIS A 314 6.54 -21.06 -10.74
C HIS A 314 7.85 -21.60 -11.35
N ASP A 315 8.58 -20.79 -12.13
CA ASP A 315 9.91 -21.16 -12.61
C ASP A 315 10.94 -20.88 -11.51
N GLU A 316 11.37 -21.93 -10.83
CA GLU A 316 12.35 -21.88 -9.75
C GLU A 316 13.79 -22.13 -10.24
N TYR A 317 14.00 -22.24 -11.55
CA TYR A 317 15.26 -22.70 -12.12
C TYR A 317 15.99 -21.66 -12.96
N SER A 318 15.25 -20.82 -13.68
CA SER A 318 15.83 -19.83 -14.58
C SER A 318 16.28 -18.58 -13.82
N PRO A 319 17.44 -17.97 -14.18
CA PRO A 319 17.78 -16.65 -13.67
C PRO A 319 16.76 -15.62 -14.15
N ILE A 320 16.50 -14.61 -13.33
CA ILE A 320 15.59 -13.50 -13.65
C ILE A 320 16.39 -12.21 -13.67
N CYS A 321 16.12 -11.38 -14.66
CA CYS A 321 16.76 -10.09 -14.80
C CYS A 321 15.72 -9.03 -15.15
N LEU A 322 15.63 -8.02 -14.30
CA LEU A 322 14.88 -6.79 -14.57
C LEU A 322 15.89 -5.68 -14.83
N GLY A 323 15.73 -4.99 -15.96
CA GLY A 323 16.51 -3.80 -16.28
C GLY A 323 15.64 -2.55 -16.25
N ILE A 324 16.23 -1.42 -15.86
CA ILE A 324 15.70 -0.09 -16.17
C ILE A 324 16.77 0.70 -16.92
N THR A 325 16.37 1.40 -17.97
CA THR A 325 17.26 2.22 -18.80
C THR A 325 16.76 3.67 -18.80
N SER A 326 17.70 4.60 -18.74
CA SER A 326 17.47 6.04 -18.89
C SER A 326 18.55 6.61 -19.81
N GLU A 327 18.44 7.90 -20.16
CA GLU A 327 19.51 8.58 -20.90
C GLU A 327 20.84 8.68 -20.13
N TYR A 328 20.81 8.46 -18.80
CA TYR A 328 21.97 8.62 -17.91
C TYR A 328 22.69 7.31 -17.60
N ALA A 329 21.92 6.23 -17.40
CA ALA A 329 22.44 4.95 -16.94
C ALA A 329 21.44 3.80 -17.15
N ASP A 330 21.99 2.60 -17.21
CA ASP A 330 21.27 1.33 -17.16
C ASP A 330 21.55 0.63 -15.83
N TYR A 331 20.49 0.20 -15.14
CA TYR A 331 20.59 -0.63 -13.94
C TYR A 331 19.92 -1.97 -14.15
N TYR A 332 20.52 -3.01 -13.56
CA TYR A 332 20.08 -4.38 -13.68
C TYR A 332 19.94 -4.98 -12.28
N ALA A 333 18.77 -5.55 -11.99
CA ALA A 333 18.54 -6.41 -10.85
C ALA A 333 18.53 -7.86 -11.34
N VAL A 334 19.58 -8.62 -10.99
CA VAL A 334 19.76 -10.00 -11.42
C VAL A 334 19.57 -10.92 -10.22
N GLY A 335 18.56 -11.78 -10.30
CA GLY A 335 18.30 -12.85 -9.33
C GLY A 335 18.73 -14.20 -9.90
N ASP A 336 19.72 -14.83 -9.29
CA ASP A 336 20.01 -16.25 -9.48
C ASP A 336 19.48 -17.03 -8.26
N TYR A 337 18.35 -17.72 -8.45
CA TYR A 337 17.65 -18.47 -7.41
C TYR A 337 18.39 -19.75 -6.99
N LYS A 338 19.51 -20.10 -7.63
CA LYS A 338 20.29 -21.31 -7.36
C LYS A 338 21.59 -21.11 -6.59
N ALA A 339 21.86 -19.93 -6.04
CA ALA A 339 23.07 -19.76 -5.25
C ALA A 339 23.06 -20.45 -3.87
N ASN A 340 21.95 -21.03 -3.38
CA ASN A 340 21.88 -21.68 -2.05
C ASN A 340 20.92 -22.92 -2.00
N LEU A 341 21.18 -23.96 -2.82
CA LEU A 341 20.60 -25.30 -2.59
C LEU A 341 21.66 -26.42 -2.51
N GLN A 342 22.90 -26.08 -2.13
CA GLN A 342 23.88 -27.05 -1.62
C GLN A 342 24.55 -26.52 -0.37
#